data_AF-A0A0G0TU41-F1
#
_entry.id   AF-A0A0G0TU41-F1
#
_cell.length_a   1.000
_cell.length_b   1.000
_cell.length_c   1.000
_cell.angle_alpha   90.00
_cell.angle_beta   90.00
_cell.angle_gamma   90.00
#
_symmetry.space_group_name_H-M   'P 1'
#
loop_
_entity.id
_entity.type
_entity.pdbx_description
1 polymer ?
#
loop_
_entity_poly.entity_id
_entity_poly.type
_entity_poly.pdbx_seq_one_letter_code
_entity_poly.pdbx_strand_id
1 'polypeptide(L)'
;MKIIYTKHALKDKLPALKRLGWNVSKNNIEETIKNPRWKGVSKHGQETAMSLLDKNHILRVVLRREDDIITVITLHIARRGKYESTL
;
A
#
# COMPACT_ATOMS: atom_id res chain seq x y z
N MET A 1 -9.29 -12.19 10.30
CA MET A 1 -8.73 -11.13 9.43
C MET A 1 -9.22 -11.20 7.99
N LYS A 2 -10.00 -10.20 7.56
CA LYS A 2 -10.53 -10.02 6.19
C LYS A 2 -9.96 -8.74 5.59
N ILE A 3 -9.48 -8.78 4.34
CA ILE A 3 -8.99 -7.58 3.63
C ILE A 3 -10.07 -7.12 2.65
N ILE A 4 -10.49 -5.87 2.76
CA ILE A 4 -11.43 -5.23 1.84
C ILE A 4 -10.79 -4.00 1.20
N TYR A 5 -11.30 -3.60 0.03
CA TYR A 5 -10.73 -2.52 -0.76
C TYR A 5 -11.80 -1.47 -1.04
N THR A 6 -11.46 -0.20 -0.89
CA THR A 6 -12.35 0.87 -1.30
C THR A 6 -12.50 0.91 -2.82
N LYS A 7 -13.58 1.54 -3.31
CA LYS A 7 -13.75 1.82 -4.74
C LYS A 7 -12.56 2.59 -5.30
N HIS A 8 -12.01 3.54 -4.53
CA HIS A 8 -10.85 4.34 -4.92
C HIS A 8 -9.59 3.49 -5.15
N ALA A 9 -9.29 2.56 -4.23
CA ALA A 9 -8.16 1.66 -4.37
C ALA A 9 -8.30 0.75 -5.61
N LEU A 10 -9.49 0.19 -5.84
CA LEU A 10 -9.73 -0.77 -6.93
C LEU A 10 -9.91 -0.13 -8.31
N LYS A 11 -10.67 0.97 -8.40
CA LYS A 11 -11.09 1.56 -9.68
C LYS A 11 -10.18 2.69 -10.15
N ASP A 12 -9.51 3.39 -9.24
CA ASP A 12 -8.69 4.54 -9.61
C ASP A 12 -7.21 4.18 -9.54
N LYS A 13 -6.74 3.70 -8.38
CA LYS A 13 -5.31 3.52 -8.13
C LYS A 13 -4.71 2.33 -8.87
N LEU A 14 -5.32 1.15 -8.79
CA LEU A 14 -4.81 -0.03 -9.49
C LEU A 14 -4.72 0.16 -11.02
N PRO A 15 -5.76 0.65 -11.71
CA PRO A 15 -5.67 0.92 -13.15
C PRO A 15 -4.67 2.02 -13.49
N ALA A 16 -4.57 3.07 -12.67
CA ALA A 16 -3.58 4.13 -12.88
C ALA A 16 -2.14 3.59 -12.78
N LEU A 17 -1.85 2.76 -11.77
CA LEU A 17 -0.54 2.11 -11.62
C LEU A 17 -0.24 1.20 -12.81
N LYS A 18 -1.22 0.39 -13.25
CA LYS A 18 -1.07 -0.46 -14.44
C LYS A 18 -0.76 0.33 -15.70
N ARG A 19 -1.45 1.46 -15.91
CA ARG A 19 -1.18 2.37 -17.04
C ARG A 19 0.21 3.01 -17.00
N LEU A 20 0.77 3.19 -15.80
CA LEU A 20 2.13 3.67 -15.58
C LEU A 20 3.20 2.55 -15.66
N GLY A 21 2.81 1.34 -16.08
CA GLY A 21 3.73 0.20 -16.24
C GLY A 21 3.92 -0.65 -14.98
N TRP A 22 3.17 -0.40 -13.91
CA TRP A 22 3.30 -1.13 -12.65
C TRP A 22 2.27 -2.23 -12.52
N ASN A 23 2.73 -3.47 -12.51
CA ASN A 23 1.85 -4.63 -12.34
C ASN A 23 1.66 -5.00 -10.86
N VAL A 24 0.89 -4.18 -10.14
CA VAL A 24 0.53 -4.45 -8.72
C VAL A 24 -0.78 -5.25 -8.67
N SER A 25 -0.71 -6.46 -8.15
CA SER A 25 -1.87 -7.33 -7.93
C SER A 25 -2.45 -7.20 -6.51
N LYS A 26 -3.65 -7.74 -6.29
CA LYS A 26 -4.21 -7.89 -4.93
C LYS A 26 -3.27 -8.71 -4.03
N ASN A 27 -2.69 -9.80 -4.53
CA ASN A 27 -1.73 -10.59 -3.77
C ASN A 27 -0.53 -9.76 -3.30
N ASN A 28 -0.02 -8.85 -4.14
CA ASN A 28 1.07 -7.96 -3.71
C ASN A 28 0.65 -7.03 -2.57
N ILE A 29 -0.59 -6.51 -2.62
CA ILE A 29 -1.15 -5.66 -1.57
C ILE A 29 -1.34 -6.46 -0.28
N GLU A 30 -1.92 -7.65 -0.37
CA GLU A 30 -2.17 -8.53 0.79
C GLU A 30 -0.87 -8.96 1.45
N GLU A 31 0.14 -9.33 0.66
CA GLU A 31 1.46 -9.67 1.16
C GLU A 31 2.12 -8.46 1.83
N THR A 32 1.99 -7.27 1.24
CA THR A 32 2.49 -6.02 1.86
C THR A 32 1.80 -5.73 3.19
N ILE A 33 0.51 -6.05 3.34
CA ILE A 33 -0.23 -5.85 4.59
C ILE A 33 0.15 -6.89 5.65
N LYS A 34 0.30 -8.16 5.26
CA LYS A 34 0.60 -9.29 6.16
C LYS A 34 2.05 -9.27 6.61
N ASN A 35 2.96 -9.11 5.66
CA ASN A 35 4.42 -9.15 5.85
C ASN A 35 5.06 -7.84 5.34
N PRO A 36 4.72 -6.69 5.93
CA PRO A 36 5.32 -5.43 5.54
C PRO A 36 6.80 -5.44 5.86
N ARG A 37 7.62 -4.99 4.91
CA ARG A 37 9.00 -4.66 5.21
C ARG A 37 9.08 -3.48 6.17
N TRP A 38 8.13 -2.56 6.07
CA TRP A 38 8.04 -1.39 6.94
C TRP A 38 6.60 -1.02 7.26
N LYS A 39 6.39 -0.51 8.48
CA LYS A 39 5.12 0.05 8.96
C LYS A 39 5.33 1.51 9.30
N GLY A 40 4.27 2.31 9.20
CA GLY A 40 4.32 3.71 9.59
C GLY A 40 2.95 4.35 9.59
N VAL A 41 2.92 5.67 9.77
CA VAL A 41 1.67 6.45 9.81
C VAL A 41 1.70 7.49 8.69
N SER A 42 0.56 7.71 8.04
CA SER A 42 0.38 8.77 7.07
C SER A 42 0.36 10.13 7.76
N LYS A 43 0.56 11.21 6.99
CA LYS A 43 0.41 12.59 7.50
C LYS A 43 -0.98 12.89 8.10
N HIS A 44 -1.96 12.03 7.84
CA HIS A 44 -3.33 12.14 8.35
C HIS A 44 -3.64 11.13 9.46
N GLY A 45 -2.61 10.51 10.07
CA GLY A 45 -2.79 9.57 11.18
C GLY A 45 -3.21 8.15 10.76
N GLN A 46 -3.21 7.83 9.46
CA GLN A 46 -3.66 6.51 8.97
C GLN A 46 -2.51 5.51 8.95
N GLU A 47 -2.78 4.25 9.28
CA GLU A 47 -1.76 3.20 9.22
C GLU A 47 -1.28 2.98 7.78
N THR A 48 0.01 2.71 7.64
CA THR A 48 0.63 2.38 6.36
C THR A 48 1.51 1.14 6.47
N ALA A 49 1.45 0.33 5.41
CA ALA A 49 2.26 -0.85 5.21
C ALA A 49 3.04 -0.70 3.91
N MET A 50 4.32 -1.04 3.92
CA MET A 50 5.22 -0.81 2.80
C MET A 50 6.12 -2.01 2.53
N SER A 51 6.31 -2.31 1.25
CA SER A 51 7.21 -3.36 0.76
C SER A 51 7.96 -2.87 -0.48
N LEU A 52 9.09 -3.50 -0.80
CA LEU A 52 9.81 -3.22 -2.03
C LEU A 52 9.08 -3.81 -3.23
N LEU A 53 9.02 -3.05 -4.32
CA LEU A 53 8.65 -3.56 -5.64
C LEU A 53 9.90 -3.89 -6.46
N ASP A 54 10.92 -3.05 -6.36
CA ASP A 54 12.24 -3.27 -6.96
C ASP A 54 13.32 -2.55 -6.12
N LYS A 55 14.55 -2.50 -6.63
CA LYS A 55 15.70 -1.85 -5.95
C LYS A 55 15.48 -0.38 -5.58
N ASN A 56 14.64 0.32 -6.34
CA ASN A 56 14.44 1.77 -6.31
C ASN A 56 13.01 2.18 -5.94
N HIS A 57 12.04 1.26 -5.89
CA HIS A 57 10.63 1.58 -5.68
C HIS A 57 9.99 0.74 -4.58
N ILE A 58 9.13 1.40 -3.81
CA ILE A 58 8.30 0.78 -2.78
C ILE A 58 6.83 0.85 -3.17
N LEU A 59 6.09 -0.19 -2.82
CA LEU A 59 4.64 -0.16 -2.74
C LEU A 59 4.26 0.36 -1.35
N ARG A 60 3.50 1.45 -1.30
CA ARG A 60 2.93 1.99 -0.06
C ARG A 60 1.43 1.81 -0.06
N VAL A 61 0.93 1.08 0.93
CA VAL A 61 -0.48 0.80 1.16
C VAL A 61 -0.94 1.60 2.37
N VAL A 62 -1.99 2.41 2.21
CA VAL A 62 -2.65 3.12 3.32
C VAL A 62 -3.90 2.36 3.68
N LEU A 63 -4.02 2.01 4.96
CA LEU A 63 -5.08 1.14 5.44
C LEU A 63 -5.66 1.63 6.77
N ARG A 64 -6.80 1.06 7.11
CA ARG A 64 -7.41 1.16 8.44
C ARG A 64 -7.72 -0.24 8.94
N ARG A 65 -7.46 -0.51 10.21
CA ARG A 65 -7.90 -1.71 10.91
C ARG A 65 -9.07 -1.36 11.81
N GLU A 66 -10.17 -2.08 11.64
CA GLU A 66 -11.36 -2.02 12.50
C GLU A 66 -11.72 -3.49 12.79
N ASP A 67 -11.57 -3.91 14.04
CA ASP A 67 -11.72 -5.30 14.48
C ASP A 67 -10.91 -6.30 13.62
N ASP A 68 -11.60 -7.25 12.99
CA ASP A 68 -11.04 -8.27 12.11
C ASP A 68 -10.93 -7.83 10.64
N ILE A 69 -11.24 -6.57 10.32
CA ILE A 69 -11.30 -6.04 8.97
C ILE A 69 -10.15 -5.06 8.72
N ILE A 70 -9.41 -5.30 7.65
CA ILE A 70 -8.43 -4.37 7.10
C ILE A 70 -9.00 -3.73 5.85
N THR A 71 -9.25 -2.43 5.90
CA THR A 71 -9.73 -1.65 4.76
C THR A 71 -8.57 -0.96 4.07
N VAL A 72 -8.30 -1.35 2.81
CA VAL A 72 -7.32 -0.68 1.94
C VAL A 72 -7.94 0.59 1.38
N ILE A 73 -7.49 1.73 1.91
CA ILE A 73 -8.01 3.06 1.54
C ILE A 73 -7.44 3.48 0.19
N THR A 74 -6.11 3.45 0.06
CA THR A 74 -5.40 3.85 -1.16
C THR A 74 -4.02 3.20 -1.21
N LEU A 75 -3.41 3.20 -2.39
CA LEU A 75 -2.05 2.72 -2.60
C LEU A 75 -1.35 3.59 -3.64
N HIS A 76 -0.03 3.66 -3.55
CA HIS A 76 0.80 4.31 -4.53
C HIS A 76 2.22 3.75 -4.49
N ILE A 77 2.97 4.03 -5.55
CA ILE A 77 4.38 3.72 -5.64
C ILE A 77 5.18 4.95 -5.29
N ALA A 78 6.27 4.75 -4.56
CA ALA A 78 7.20 5.81 -4.23
C ALA A 78 8.62 5.36 -4.51
N ARG A 79 9.50 6.34 -4.79
CA ARG A 79 10.93 6.08 -4.82
C ARG A 79 11.41 5.74 -3.42
N ARG A 80 12.29 4.74 -3.36
CA ARG A 80 13.09 4.39 -2.18
C ARG A 80 13.90 5.63 -1.72
N GLY A 81 14.20 5.72 -0.43
CA GLY A 81 14.73 6.93 0.19
C GLY A 81 13.67 7.95 0.61
N LYS A 82 12.54 8.07 -0.12
CA LYS A 82 11.50 9.08 0.20
C LYS A 82 10.84 8.87 1.57
N TYR A 83 10.66 7.61 1.95
CA TYR A 83 10.05 7.23 3.23
C TYR A 83 11.00 6.46 4.14
N GLU A 84 12.22 6.15 3.69
CA GLU A 84 13.24 5.54 4.56
C GLU A 84 13.73 6.52 5.64
N SER A 85 13.66 7.84 5.41
CA SER A 85 13.96 8.83 6.45
C SER A 85 12.84 9.04 7.48
N THR A 86 11.66 8.45 7.27
CA THR A 86 10.48 8.55 8.16
C THR A 86 10.17 7.21 8.84
N LEU A 87 11.10 6.27 8.76
CA LEU A 87 11.09 4.95 9.40
C LEU A 87 12.09 4.94 10.54
#